data_AF-A0A090T822-F1
#
_entry.id   AF-A0A090T822-F1
#
_cell.length_a   1.000
_cell.length_b   1.000
_cell.length_c   1.000
_cell.angle_alpha   90.00
_cell.angle_beta   90.00
_cell.angle_gamma   90.00
#
_symmetry.space_group_name_H-M   'P 1'
#
loop_
_entity.id
_entity.type
_entity.pdbx_description
1 polymer ?
#
loop_
_entity_poly.entity_id
_entity_poly.type
_entity_poly.pdbx_seq_one_letter_code
_entity_poly.pdbx_strand_id
1 'polypeptide(L)'
;MMMKLIGLVMSLAPYGVFALMIQLGATLDANTLASVAGYVALVVGILVLWIFMVYPLMVGATTKMTPAQFIRATREQVLFSLSTASSNATIPVTMRTLTDKIGVSKSVAGFGVPLGATMNMAGASIYIAIAAIFIANAFGQPIQMGDLFTLGFTVLLLSIGAGGVPGGGVVMIGVILHQLGLPPEGLAIVAAVDRINDMFCTSSNVVGDTAVNTIVAGSEGEIGEPAEQDADAVLAQSRA
;
A
#
# COMPACT_ATOMS: atom_id res chain seq x y z
N MET A 1 -5.94 -17.56 17.29
CA MET A 1 -5.84 -16.49 18.32
C MET A 1 -5.49 -15.14 17.71
N MET A 2 -4.45 -15.04 16.87
CA MET A 2 -4.02 -13.78 16.23
C MET A 2 -5.13 -13.07 15.44
N MET A 3 -5.89 -13.79 14.60
CA MET A 3 -7.00 -13.19 13.82
C MET A 3 -8.14 -12.61 14.68
N LYS A 4 -8.40 -13.17 15.87
CA LYS A 4 -9.40 -12.61 16.81
C LYS A 4 -8.89 -11.35 17.51
N LEU A 5 -7.60 -11.28 17.80
CA LEU A 5 -6.96 -10.13 18.44
C LEU A 5 -6.80 -8.97 17.44
N ILE A 6 -6.46 -9.27 16.19
CA ILE A 6 -6.51 -8.32 15.07
C ILE A 6 -7.94 -7.79 14.89
N GLY A 7 -8.96 -8.65 14.91
CA GLY A 7 -10.37 -8.22 14.84
C GLY A 7 -10.79 -7.26 15.96
N LEU A 8 -10.27 -7.44 17.18
CA LEU A 8 -10.52 -6.55 18.32
C LEU A 8 -9.80 -5.19 18.16
N VAL A 9 -8.56 -5.19 17.67
CA VAL A 9 -7.82 -3.94 17.41
C VAL A 9 -8.43 -3.18 16.22
N MET A 10 -8.85 -3.90 15.17
CA MET A 10 -9.50 -3.32 13.99
C MET A 10 -10.90 -2.79 14.30
N SER A 11 -11.60 -3.30 15.31
CA SER A 11 -12.87 -2.71 15.77
C SER A 11 -12.67 -1.44 16.60
N LEU A 12 -11.50 -1.29 17.24
CA LEU A 12 -11.12 -0.09 17.99
C LEU A 12 -10.47 1.00 17.11
N ALA A 13 -9.86 0.63 15.99
CA ALA A 13 -9.18 1.54 15.06
C ALA A 13 -10.06 2.70 14.55
N PRO A 14 -11.35 2.52 14.19
CA PRO A 14 -12.21 3.61 13.75
C PRO A 14 -12.37 4.71 14.81
N TYR A 15 -12.44 4.33 16.09
CA TYR A 15 -12.56 5.29 17.19
C TYR A 15 -11.26 6.06 17.44
N GLY A 16 -10.11 5.39 17.33
CA GLY A 16 -8.80 6.04 17.42
C GLY A 16 -8.56 7.03 16.29
N VAL A 17 -8.92 6.64 15.06
CA VAL A 17 -8.82 7.49 13.86
C VAL A 17 -9.78 8.67 13.98
N PHE A 18 -11.01 8.44 14.43
CA PHE A 18 -11.99 9.50 14.66
C PHE A 18 -11.52 10.51 15.71
N ALA A 19 -10.91 10.04 16.82
CA ALA A 19 -10.32 10.92 17.84
C ALA A 19 -9.15 11.75 17.29
N LEU A 20 -8.27 11.14 16.48
CA LEU A 20 -7.17 11.86 15.81
C LEU A 20 -7.70 12.88 14.79
N MET A 21 -8.76 12.57 14.04
CA MET A 21 -9.42 13.49 13.10
C MET A 21 -10.05 14.69 13.83
N ILE A 22 -10.71 14.46 14.98
CA ILE A 22 -11.26 15.54 15.81
C ILE A 22 -10.12 16.42 16.34
N GLN A 23 -9.05 15.82 16.86
CA GLN A 23 -7.91 16.56 17.37
C GLN A 23 -7.25 17.40 16.27
N LEU A 24 -7.11 16.86 15.05
CA LEU A 24 -6.59 17.58 13.89
C LEU A 24 -7.50 18.76 13.50
N GLY A 25 -8.82 18.55 13.45
CA GLY A 25 -9.79 19.60 13.15
C GLY A 25 -9.90 20.68 14.23
N ALA A 26 -9.51 20.36 15.47
CA ALA A 26 -9.50 21.31 16.59
C ALA A 26 -8.22 22.16 16.65
N THR A 27 -7.12 21.71 16.03
CA THR A 27 -5.81 22.39 16.10
C THR A 27 -5.42 23.13 14.82
N LEU A 28 -5.98 22.74 13.67
CA LEU A 28 -5.66 23.36 12.38
C LEU A 28 -6.69 24.43 11.97
N ASP A 29 -6.19 25.49 11.34
CA ASP A 29 -7.04 26.47 10.67
C ASP A 29 -7.57 25.91 9.33
N ALA A 30 -8.61 26.55 8.79
CA ALA A 30 -9.31 26.08 7.59
C ALA A 30 -8.39 25.96 6.35
N ASN A 31 -7.38 26.83 6.22
CA ASN A 31 -6.43 26.78 5.10
C ASN A 31 -5.47 25.60 5.22
N THR A 32 -4.99 25.31 6.43
CA THR A 32 -4.13 24.13 6.65
C THR A 32 -4.92 22.84 6.47
N LEU A 33 -6.18 22.81 6.92
CA LEU A 33 -7.07 21.65 6.69
C LEU A 33 -7.27 21.37 5.19
N ALA A 34 -7.49 22.41 4.38
CA ALA A 34 -7.58 22.27 2.92
C ALA A 34 -6.28 21.75 2.29
N SER A 35 -5.13 22.24 2.78
CA SER A 35 -3.81 21.78 2.31
C SER A 35 -3.57 20.30 2.65
N VAL A 36 -3.93 19.88 3.85
CA VAL A 36 -3.86 18.47 4.29
C VAL A 36 -4.80 17.59 3.47
N ALA A 37 -6.02 18.04 3.18
CA ALA A 37 -6.95 17.32 2.33
C ALA A 37 -6.40 17.16 0.90
N GLY A 38 -5.79 18.21 0.33
CA GLY A 38 -5.12 18.15 -0.96
C GLY A 38 -3.95 17.16 -0.98
N TYR A 39 -3.16 17.13 0.10
CA TYR A 39 -2.09 16.14 0.30
C TYR A 39 -2.62 14.70 0.31
N VAL A 40 -3.64 14.41 1.13
CA VAL A 40 -4.25 13.07 1.19
C VAL A 40 -4.80 12.67 -0.17
N ALA A 41 -5.51 13.58 -0.85
CA ALA A 41 -6.06 13.32 -2.17
C ALA A 41 -4.97 13.01 -3.22
N LEU A 42 -3.83 13.71 -3.16
CA LEU A 42 -2.70 13.46 -4.05
C LEU A 42 -2.07 12.08 -3.81
N VAL A 43 -1.79 11.74 -2.55
CA VAL A 43 -1.22 10.43 -2.17
C VAL A 43 -2.15 9.30 -2.61
N VAL A 44 -3.43 9.37 -2.21
CA VAL A 44 -4.43 8.36 -2.55
C VAL A 44 -4.63 8.28 -4.06
N GLY A 45 -4.71 9.41 -4.76
CA GLY A 45 -4.89 9.45 -6.20
C GLY A 45 -3.76 8.73 -6.96
N ILE A 46 -2.51 8.97 -6.57
CA ILE A 46 -1.35 8.31 -7.18
C ILE A 46 -1.35 6.82 -6.85
N LEU A 47 -1.62 6.42 -5.61
CA LEU A 47 -1.64 5.00 -5.23
C LEU A 47 -2.77 4.23 -5.93
N VAL A 48 -3.95 4.84 -6.06
CA VAL A 48 -5.06 4.28 -6.84
C VAL A 48 -4.68 4.15 -8.32
N LEU A 49 -3.99 5.14 -8.89
CA LEU A 49 -3.46 5.05 -10.24
C LEU A 49 -2.46 3.89 -10.38
N TRP A 50 -1.61 3.65 -9.39
CA TRP A 50 -0.70 2.52 -9.41
C TRP A 50 -1.43 1.18 -9.36
N ILE A 51 -2.40 1.03 -8.45
CA ILE A 51 -3.19 -0.20 -8.27
C ILE A 51 -3.99 -0.55 -9.53
N PHE A 52 -4.68 0.42 -10.14
CA PHE A 52 -5.65 0.15 -11.20
C PHE A 52 -5.15 0.44 -12.61
N MET A 53 -4.01 1.13 -12.76
CA MET A 53 -3.47 1.49 -14.07
C MET A 53 -2.05 0.97 -14.26
N VAL A 54 -1.09 1.35 -13.42
CA VAL A 54 0.33 1.02 -13.64
C VAL A 54 0.58 -0.48 -13.56
N TYR A 55 0.24 -1.13 -12.43
CA TYR A 55 0.47 -2.57 -12.27
C TYR A 55 -0.29 -3.42 -13.30
N PRO A 56 -1.60 -3.21 -13.53
CA PRO A 56 -2.34 -4.00 -14.52
C PRO A 56 -1.80 -3.82 -15.95
N LEU A 57 -1.38 -2.61 -16.34
CA LEU A 57 -0.79 -2.37 -17.65
C LEU A 57 0.58 -3.04 -17.78
N MET A 58 1.44 -3.01 -16.75
CA MET A 58 2.72 -3.70 -16.79
C MET A 58 2.55 -5.21 -16.94
N VAL A 59 1.63 -5.81 -16.18
CA VAL A 59 1.29 -7.24 -16.30
C VAL A 59 0.76 -7.55 -17.70
N GLY A 60 -0.13 -6.70 -18.23
CA GLY A 60 -0.69 -6.89 -19.57
C GLY A 60 0.29 -6.69 -20.73
N ALA A 61 1.33 -5.89 -20.53
CA ALA A 61 2.38 -5.67 -21.53
C ALA A 61 3.43 -6.78 -21.55
N THR A 62 3.60 -7.50 -20.43
CA THR A 62 4.70 -8.47 -20.24
C THR A 62 4.24 -9.92 -20.17
N THR A 63 2.95 -10.16 -19.91
CA THR A 63 2.36 -11.50 -19.79
C THR A 63 1.19 -11.68 -20.74
N LYS A 64 0.64 -12.90 -20.83
CA LYS A 64 -0.57 -13.19 -21.62
C LYS A 64 -1.88 -12.74 -20.94
N MET A 65 -1.81 -12.25 -19.71
CA MET A 65 -2.96 -11.84 -18.92
C MET A 65 -3.40 -10.42 -19.29
N THR A 66 -4.68 -10.19 -19.53
CA THR A 66 -5.17 -8.82 -19.78
C THR A 66 -5.22 -7.99 -18.49
N PRO A 67 -5.05 -6.65 -18.57
CA PRO A 67 -5.16 -5.78 -17.39
C PRO A 67 -6.48 -5.95 -16.63
N ALA A 68 -7.58 -6.16 -17.34
CA ALA A 68 -8.90 -6.37 -16.75
C ALA A 68 -9.00 -7.69 -15.96
N GLN A 69 -8.37 -8.76 -16.43
CA GLN A 69 -8.30 -10.02 -15.69
C GLN A 69 -7.49 -9.83 -14.41
N PHE A 70 -6.36 -9.11 -14.47
CA PHE A 70 -5.52 -8.86 -13.30
C PHE A 70 -6.26 -8.08 -12.22
N ILE A 71 -6.96 -7.00 -12.59
CA ILE A 71 -7.78 -6.20 -11.67
C ILE A 71 -8.89 -7.07 -11.01
N ARG A 72 -9.51 -7.97 -11.77
CA ARG A 72 -10.53 -8.88 -11.22
C ARG A 72 -9.93 -9.88 -10.23
N ALA A 73 -8.75 -10.42 -10.52
CA ALA A 73 -8.07 -11.37 -9.65
C ALA A 73 -7.67 -10.74 -8.30
N THR A 74 -7.17 -9.50 -8.31
CA THR A 74 -6.64 -8.80 -7.12
C THR A 74 -7.71 -8.10 -6.29
N ARG A 75 -8.98 -8.07 -6.71
CA ARG A 75 -10.06 -7.33 -5.99
C ARG A 75 -10.20 -7.70 -4.51
N GLU A 76 -10.21 -8.98 -4.18
CA GLU A 76 -10.33 -9.47 -2.80
C GLU A 76 -9.14 -9.03 -1.95
N GLN A 77 -7.95 -9.12 -2.53
CA GLN A 77 -6.70 -8.74 -1.90
C GLN A 77 -6.63 -7.23 -1.64
N VAL A 78 -7.10 -6.39 -2.57
CA VAL A 78 -7.21 -4.93 -2.38
C VAL A 78 -8.17 -4.61 -1.24
N LEU A 79 -9.35 -5.23 -1.19
CA LEU A 79 -10.30 -4.99 -0.10
C LEU A 79 -9.75 -5.44 1.27
N PHE A 80 -9.05 -6.58 1.31
CA PHE A 80 -8.45 -7.09 2.53
C PHE A 80 -7.28 -6.20 3.01
N SER A 81 -6.39 -5.79 2.12
CA SER A 81 -5.26 -4.89 2.43
C SER A 81 -5.73 -3.50 2.86
N LEU A 82 -6.76 -2.94 2.21
CA LEU A 82 -7.38 -1.67 2.64
C LEU A 82 -7.89 -1.76 4.08
N SER A 83 -8.55 -2.86 4.46
CA SER A 83 -9.08 -3.01 5.81
C SER A 83 -8.00 -3.19 6.87
N THR A 84 -6.99 -4.02 6.57
CA THR A 84 -5.96 -4.43 7.55
C THR A 84 -4.77 -3.47 7.63
N ALA A 85 -4.47 -2.74 6.55
CA ALA A 85 -3.25 -1.95 6.40
C ALA A 85 -1.97 -2.70 6.80
N SER A 86 -1.91 -4.01 6.50
CA SER A 86 -0.71 -4.82 6.76
C SER A 86 -0.40 -5.76 5.60
N SER A 87 0.75 -5.56 4.96
CA SER A 87 1.26 -6.47 3.92
C SER A 87 1.46 -7.89 4.49
N ASN A 88 1.97 -8.00 5.72
CA ASN A 88 2.18 -9.29 6.38
C ASN A 88 0.87 -10.06 6.62
N ALA A 89 -0.20 -9.34 7.00
CA ALA A 89 -1.51 -9.96 7.18
C ALA A 89 -2.10 -10.48 5.86
N THR A 90 -1.69 -9.91 4.72
CA THR A 90 -2.23 -10.26 3.40
C THR A 90 -1.54 -11.45 2.74
N ILE A 91 -0.40 -11.93 3.26
CA ILE A 91 0.39 -13.03 2.67
C ILE A 91 -0.50 -14.23 2.25
N PRO A 92 -1.40 -14.76 3.10
CA PRO A 92 -2.25 -15.89 2.70
C PRO A 92 -3.21 -15.56 1.54
N VAL A 93 -3.75 -14.34 1.51
CA VAL A 93 -4.69 -13.87 0.47
C VAL A 93 -3.94 -13.62 -0.85
N THR A 94 -2.73 -13.07 -0.77
CA THR A 94 -1.83 -12.85 -1.90
C THR A 94 -1.43 -14.18 -2.53
N MET A 95 -0.99 -15.14 -1.71
CA MET A 95 -0.66 -16.50 -2.16
C MET A 95 -1.82 -17.14 -2.90
N ARG A 96 -3.03 -17.12 -2.32
CA ARG A 96 -4.24 -17.65 -2.94
C ARG A 96 -4.57 -16.97 -4.27
N THR A 97 -4.42 -15.65 -4.33
CA THR A 97 -4.68 -14.88 -5.55
C THR A 97 -3.72 -15.29 -6.67
N LEU A 98 -2.43 -15.43 -6.36
CA LEU A 98 -1.42 -15.87 -7.31
C LEU A 98 -1.63 -17.30 -7.77
N THR A 99 -1.82 -18.25 -6.85
CA THR A 99 -1.90 -19.67 -7.20
C THR A 99 -3.25 -20.04 -7.80
N ASP A 100 -4.35 -19.57 -7.22
CA ASP A 100 -5.67 -20.09 -7.56
C ASP A 100 -6.32 -19.26 -8.68
N LYS A 101 -6.14 -17.94 -8.68
CA LYS A 101 -6.81 -17.04 -9.65
C LYS A 101 -5.97 -16.68 -10.85
N ILE A 102 -4.64 -16.58 -10.68
CA ILE A 102 -3.72 -16.19 -11.75
C ILE A 102 -3.02 -17.43 -12.35
N GLY A 103 -2.81 -18.48 -11.55
CA GLY A 103 -2.14 -19.71 -12.00
C GLY A 103 -0.62 -19.68 -11.85
N VAL A 104 -0.08 -18.77 -11.03
CA VAL A 104 1.35 -18.71 -10.73
C VAL A 104 1.77 -19.93 -9.90
N SER A 105 2.90 -20.55 -10.24
CA SER A 105 3.39 -21.71 -9.50
C SER A 105 3.67 -21.39 -8.02
N LYS A 106 3.43 -22.39 -7.17
CA LYS A 106 3.65 -22.28 -5.71
C LYS A 106 5.11 -21.97 -5.35
N SER A 107 6.06 -22.34 -6.21
CA SER A 107 7.48 -22.05 -6.02
C SER A 107 7.74 -20.54 -6.13
N VAL A 108 7.31 -19.92 -7.23
CA VAL A 108 7.45 -18.47 -7.46
C VAL A 108 6.71 -17.69 -6.38
N ALA A 109 5.43 -18.00 -6.16
CA ALA A 109 4.62 -17.30 -5.16
C ALA A 109 5.18 -17.49 -3.74
N GLY A 110 5.58 -18.72 -3.37
CA GLY A 110 6.06 -19.06 -2.04
C GLY A 110 7.37 -18.38 -1.66
N PHE A 111 8.21 -18.06 -2.65
CA PHE A 111 9.41 -17.26 -2.45
C PHE A 111 9.14 -15.76 -2.56
N GLY A 112 8.44 -15.33 -3.61
CA GLY A 112 8.30 -13.91 -3.95
C GLY A 112 7.33 -13.15 -3.05
N VAL A 113 6.29 -13.79 -2.49
CA VAL A 113 5.31 -13.10 -1.62
C VAL A 113 5.92 -12.71 -0.26
N PRO A 114 6.60 -13.61 0.49
CA PRO A 114 7.25 -13.22 1.74
C PRO A 114 8.36 -12.18 1.54
N LEU A 115 9.10 -12.28 0.44
CA LEU A 115 10.14 -11.32 0.08
C LEU A 115 9.54 -9.95 -0.26
N GLY A 116 8.49 -9.92 -1.09
CA GLY A 116 7.79 -8.71 -1.50
C GLY A 116 7.16 -7.96 -0.32
N ALA A 117 6.52 -8.69 0.61
CA ALA A 117 5.87 -8.12 1.78
C ALA A 117 6.80 -7.30 2.70
N THR A 118 8.12 -7.47 2.55
CA THR A 118 9.14 -6.71 3.29
C THR A 118 9.94 -5.76 2.39
N MET A 119 10.33 -6.19 1.18
CA MET A 119 11.25 -5.41 0.33
C MET A 119 10.55 -4.55 -0.72
N ASN A 120 9.35 -4.91 -1.16
CA ASN A 120 8.65 -4.23 -2.25
C ASN A 120 7.61 -3.21 -1.71
N MET A 121 8.12 -2.14 -1.12
CA MET A 121 7.28 -1.08 -0.56
C MET A 121 7.18 0.17 -1.47
N ALA A 122 6.87 -0.01 -2.75
CA ALA A 122 6.75 1.11 -3.70
C ALA A 122 5.68 2.15 -3.29
N GLY A 123 4.55 1.71 -2.76
CA GLY A 123 3.52 2.58 -2.19
C GLY A 123 4.01 3.37 -0.99
N ALA A 124 4.87 2.78 -0.14
CA ALA A 124 5.47 3.50 0.98
C ALA A 124 6.44 4.56 0.46
N SER A 125 7.22 4.25 -0.56
CA SER A 125 8.12 5.22 -1.20
C SER A 125 7.38 6.43 -1.74
N ILE A 126 6.25 6.21 -2.42
CA ILE A 126 5.38 7.29 -2.92
C ILE A 126 4.85 8.13 -1.76
N TYR A 127 4.31 7.47 -0.73
CA TYR A 127 3.75 8.12 0.43
C TYR A 127 4.79 8.99 1.17
N ILE A 128 5.95 8.42 1.51
CA ILE A 128 7.01 9.10 2.26
C ILE A 128 7.57 10.28 1.47
N ALA A 129 7.80 10.11 0.16
CA ALA A 129 8.33 11.18 -0.69
C ALA A 129 7.36 12.37 -0.76
N ILE A 130 6.08 12.11 -0.99
CA ILE A 130 5.05 13.17 -1.04
C ILE A 130 4.90 13.83 0.33
N ALA A 131 4.90 13.06 1.42
CA ALA A 131 4.82 13.58 2.78
C ALA A 131 5.98 14.52 3.11
N ALA A 132 7.21 14.14 2.76
CA ALA A 132 8.40 14.97 2.98
C ALA A 132 8.33 16.29 2.20
N ILE A 133 7.94 16.24 0.92
CA ILE A 133 7.76 17.43 0.08
C ILE A 133 6.62 18.32 0.60
N PHE A 134 5.52 17.71 1.06
CA PHE A 134 4.40 18.44 1.63
C PHE A 134 4.82 19.21 2.90
N ILE A 135 5.47 18.54 3.85
CA ILE A 135 5.95 19.17 5.09
C ILE A 135 6.97 20.27 4.78
N ALA A 136 7.94 20.00 3.91
CA ALA A 136 8.93 20.98 3.48
C ALA A 136 8.27 22.28 2.97
N ASN A 137 7.25 22.16 2.12
CA ASN A 137 6.50 23.32 1.63
C ASN A 137 5.64 23.99 2.71
N ALA A 138 4.98 23.20 3.57
CA ALA A 138 4.11 23.71 4.64
C ALA A 138 4.88 24.57 5.66
N PHE A 139 6.15 24.25 5.91
CA PHE A 139 7.02 24.99 6.83
C PHE A 139 7.93 26.01 6.13
N GLY A 140 7.73 26.27 4.83
CA GLY A 140 8.48 27.28 4.09
C GLY A 140 9.96 26.92 3.83
N GLN A 141 10.32 25.63 3.91
CA GLN A 141 11.64 25.11 3.62
C GLN A 141 11.57 24.12 2.44
N PRO A 142 11.32 24.60 1.20
CA PRO A 142 11.16 23.74 0.04
C PRO A 142 12.44 22.94 -0.24
N ILE A 143 12.28 21.67 -0.56
CA ILE A 143 13.38 20.75 -0.89
C ILE A 143 14.07 21.24 -2.16
N GLN A 144 15.39 21.47 -2.09
CA GLN A 144 16.16 21.90 -3.25
C GLN A 144 16.44 20.75 -4.21
N MET A 145 16.74 21.06 -5.46
CA MET A 145 17.05 20.04 -6.47
C MET A 145 18.22 19.12 -6.07
N GLY A 146 19.19 19.64 -5.30
CA GLY A 146 20.31 18.84 -4.77
C GLY A 146 19.88 17.81 -3.71
N ASP A 147 18.84 18.13 -2.94
CA ASP A 147 18.34 17.27 -1.86
C ASP A 147 17.40 16.17 -2.39
N LEU A 148 16.84 16.32 -3.60
CA LEU A 148 15.96 15.32 -4.21
C LEU A 148 16.66 13.98 -4.43
N PHE A 149 17.94 13.98 -4.79
CA PHE A 149 18.70 12.74 -4.95
C PHE A 149 18.86 12.03 -3.60
N THR A 150 19.26 12.77 -2.56
CA THR A 150 19.43 12.24 -1.21
C THR A 150 18.10 11.74 -0.63
N LEU A 151 17.01 12.48 -0.86
CA LEU A 151 15.65 12.08 -0.50
C LEU A 151 15.29 10.76 -1.20
N GLY A 152 15.43 10.69 -2.53
CA GLY A 152 15.11 9.50 -3.31
C GLY A 152 15.90 8.27 -2.86
N PHE A 153 17.20 8.44 -2.62
CA PHE A 153 18.06 7.37 -2.13
C PHE A 153 17.67 6.90 -0.73
N THR A 154 17.35 7.84 0.17
CA THR A 154 16.95 7.49 1.54
C THR A 154 15.57 6.82 1.56
N VAL A 155 14.63 7.30 0.76
CA VAL A 155 13.31 6.68 0.58
C VAL A 155 13.46 5.25 0.05
N LEU A 156 14.34 5.02 -0.93
CA LEU A 156 14.64 3.69 -1.44
C LEU A 156 15.15 2.77 -0.31
N LEU A 157 16.11 3.23 0.49
CA LEU A 157 16.64 2.43 1.60
C LEU A 157 15.58 2.14 2.67
N LEU A 158 14.77 3.13 3.04
CA LEU A 158 13.69 2.98 4.01
C LEU A 158 12.61 2.00 3.52
N SER A 159 12.34 1.98 2.21
CA SER A 159 11.36 1.07 1.62
C SER A 159 11.73 -0.41 1.74
N ILE A 160 13.01 -0.73 1.91
CA ILE A 160 13.49 -2.10 2.16
C ILE A 160 13.45 -2.42 3.66
N GLY A 161 13.64 -1.41 4.51
CA GLY A 161 13.76 -1.55 5.96
C GLY A 161 12.45 -1.53 6.73
N ALA A 162 11.32 -1.25 6.08
CA ALA A 162 10.03 -1.18 6.75
C ALA A 162 9.35 -2.55 6.85
N GLY A 163 8.93 -2.90 8.07
CA GLY A 163 8.08 -4.06 8.28
C GLY A 163 6.67 -3.80 7.73
N GLY A 164 6.05 -4.83 7.13
CA GLY A 164 4.67 -4.78 6.59
C GLY A 164 3.57 -4.70 7.66
N VAL A 165 3.71 -3.78 8.62
CA VAL A 165 2.81 -3.55 9.75
C VAL A 165 2.23 -2.13 9.72
N PRO A 166 1.01 -1.92 10.27
CA PRO A 166 0.36 -0.61 10.23
C PRO A 166 1.18 0.48 10.92
N GLY A 167 1.14 1.69 10.37
CA GLY A 167 1.78 2.88 10.95
C GLY A 167 3.31 2.95 10.77
N GLY A 168 3.92 2.00 10.04
CA GLY A 168 5.35 2.05 9.72
C GLY A 168 5.75 3.29 8.89
N GLY A 169 4.81 3.80 8.08
CA GLY A 169 4.97 5.01 7.28
C GLY A 169 5.37 6.25 8.09
N VAL A 170 4.68 6.50 9.20
CA VAL A 170 4.95 7.65 10.08
C VAL A 170 6.36 7.61 10.63
N VAL A 171 6.84 6.44 11.07
CA VAL A 171 8.19 6.28 11.62
C VAL A 171 9.24 6.64 10.57
N MET A 172 9.07 6.16 9.33
CA MET A 172 9.98 6.47 8.22
C MET A 172 9.98 7.96 7.85
N ILE A 173 8.81 8.59 7.84
CA ILE A 173 8.70 10.04 7.61
C ILE A 173 9.47 10.81 8.70
N GLY A 174 9.36 10.40 9.97
CA GLY A 174 10.13 10.99 11.06
C GLY A 174 11.65 10.96 10.83
N VAL A 175 12.17 9.85 10.28
CA VAL A 175 13.59 9.74 9.89
C VAL A 175 13.95 10.75 8.80
N ILE A 176 13.10 10.89 7.77
CA ILE A 176 13.33 11.86 6.68
C ILE A 176 13.27 13.30 7.19
N LEU A 177 12.32 13.64 8.06
CA LEU A 177 12.23 14.99 8.63
C LEU A 177 13.50 15.34 9.42
N HIS A 178 13.98 14.40 10.24
CA HIS A 178 15.22 14.59 10.99
C HIS A 178 16.43 14.77 10.06
N GLN A 179 16.53 13.94 9.01
CA GLN A 179 17.60 14.01 8.02
C GLN A 179 17.63 15.35 7.27
N LEU A 180 16.46 15.87 6.90
CA LEU A 180 16.32 17.13 6.16
C LEU A 180 16.29 18.37 7.06
N GLY A 181 16.41 18.19 8.38
CA GLY A 181 16.32 19.28 9.35
C GLY A 181 14.96 19.97 9.40
N LEU A 182 13.89 19.25 9.05
CA LEU A 182 12.53 19.77 9.06
C LEU A 182 11.90 19.70 10.46
N PRO A 183 10.94 20.57 10.77
CA PRO A 183 10.33 20.63 12.10
C PRO A 183 9.57 19.33 12.45
N PRO A 184 9.74 18.77 13.67
CA PRO A 184 9.05 17.54 14.08
C PRO A 184 7.53 17.70 14.17
N GLU A 185 7.02 18.92 14.28
CA GLU A 185 5.60 19.23 14.27
C GLU A 185 4.91 18.78 12.97
N GLY A 186 5.65 18.76 11.85
CA GLY A 186 5.15 18.22 10.58
C GLY A 186 4.75 16.75 10.66
N LEU A 187 5.39 15.98 11.54
CA LEU A 187 5.04 14.58 11.78
C LEU A 187 3.63 14.43 12.36
N ALA A 188 3.19 15.35 13.22
CA ALA A 188 1.86 15.29 13.82
C ALA A 188 0.75 15.45 12.77
N ILE A 189 0.98 16.30 11.77
CA ILE A 189 0.05 16.51 10.65
C ILE A 189 -0.11 15.21 9.85
N VAL A 190 1.01 14.55 9.54
CA VAL A 190 0.97 13.30 8.76
C VAL A 190 0.41 12.15 9.59
N ALA A 191 0.82 12.02 10.85
CA ALA A 191 0.31 10.99 11.76
C ALA A 191 -1.21 11.05 11.93
N ALA A 192 -1.79 12.25 11.91
CA ALA A 192 -3.23 12.40 12.00
C ALA A 192 -3.95 11.74 10.83
N VAL A 193 -3.47 11.94 9.60
CA VAL A 193 -4.09 11.38 8.38
C VAL A 193 -3.50 10.03 7.93
N ASP A 194 -2.49 9.55 8.64
CA ASP A 194 -1.71 8.36 8.28
C ASP A 194 -2.59 7.16 8.02
N ARG A 195 -3.62 6.94 8.83
CA ARG A 195 -4.52 5.80 8.66
C ARG A 195 -5.03 5.68 7.23
N ILE A 196 -5.47 6.79 6.62
CA ILE A 196 -6.04 6.77 5.28
C ILE A 196 -4.94 6.42 4.28
N ASN A 197 -3.81 7.13 4.33
CA ASN A 197 -2.70 6.95 3.41
C ASN A 197 -2.10 5.52 3.51
N ASP A 198 -1.95 5.00 4.73
CA ASP A 198 -1.37 3.68 5.01
C ASP A 198 -2.21 2.53 4.42
N MET A 199 -3.55 2.65 4.41
CA MET A 199 -4.43 1.66 3.75
C MET A 199 -4.13 1.57 2.25
N PHE A 200 -4.09 2.70 1.55
CA PHE A 200 -3.86 2.72 0.11
C PHE A 200 -2.41 2.35 -0.21
N CYS A 201 -1.46 2.80 0.62
CA CYS A 201 -0.04 2.46 0.52
C CYS A 201 0.14 0.94 0.57
N THR A 202 -0.41 0.31 1.61
CA THR A 202 -0.35 -1.15 1.79
C THR A 202 -1.01 -1.86 0.63
N SER A 203 -2.18 -1.40 0.19
CA SER A 203 -2.89 -2.00 -0.94
C SER A 203 -2.07 -1.93 -2.23
N SER A 204 -1.38 -0.81 -2.47
CA SER A 204 -0.48 -0.65 -3.61
C SER A 204 0.71 -1.62 -3.53
N ASN A 205 1.34 -1.76 -2.37
CA ASN A 205 2.45 -2.69 -2.17
C ASN A 205 2.03 -4.13 -2.47
N VAL A 206 0.90 -4.55 -1.91
CA VAL A 206 0.38 -5.91 -2.04
C VAL A 206 -0.04 -6.26 -3.48
N VAL A 207 -0.63 -5.29 -4.20
CA VAL A 207 -0.91 -5.46 -5.64
C VAL A 207 0.39 -5.49 -6.44
N GLY A 208 1.38 -4.67 -6.06
CA GLY A 208 2.72 -4.70 -6.63
C GLY A 208 3.41 -6.05 -6.47
N ASP A 209 3.33 -6.68 -5.29
CA ASP A 209 3.87 -8.03 -5.06
C ASP A 209 3.24 -9.04 -6.02
N THR A 210 1.93 -8.95 -6.20
CA THR A 210 1.18 -9.81 -7.10
C THR A 210 1.58 -9.58 -8.55
N ALA A 211 1.76 -8.32 -8.95
CA ALA A 211 2.20 -7.97 -10.29
C ALA A 211 3.60 -8.50 -10.58
N VAL A 212 4.57 -8.27 -9.68
CA VAL A 212 5.96 -8.75 -9.84
C VAL A 212 6.00 -10.27 -9.93
N ASN A 213 5.32 -10.99 -9.03
CA ASN A 213 5.27 -12.45 -9.06
C ASN A 213 4.63 -12.96 -10.36
N THR A 214 3.60 -12.30 -10.87
CA THR A 214 2.96 -12.65 -12.14
C THR A 214 3.91 -12.42 -13.32
N ILE A 215 4.66 -11.31 -13.33
CA ILE A 215 5.63 -10.99 -14.39
C ILE A 215 6.77 -12.02 -14.39
N VAL A 216 7.33 -12.33 -13.22
CA VAL A 216 8.40 -13.33 -13.07
C VAL A 216 7.90 -14.72 -13.48
N ALA A 217 6.71 -15.12 -13.04
CA ALA A 217 6.14 -16.39 -13.49
C ALA A 217 5.94 -16.42 -15.02
N GLY A 218 5.55 -15.29 -15.61
CA GLY A 218 5.41 -15.15 -17.06
C GLY A 218 6.74 -15.30 -17.80
N SER A 219 7.84 -14.75 -17.27
CA SER A 219 9.17 -14.90 -17.87
C SER A 219 9.73 -16.31 -17.73
N GLU A 220 9.42 -17.00 -16.64
CA GLU A 220 9.86 -18.37 -16.37
C GLU A 220 8.94 -19.44 -17.00
N GLY A 221 7.82 -19.06 -17.62
CA GLY A 221 6.84 -20.00 -18.17
C GLY A 221 6.04 -20.77 -17.09
N GLU A 222 5.99 -20.22 -15.87
CA GLU A 222 5.39 -20.80 -14.67
C GLU A 222 3.97 -20.26 -14.39
N ILE A 223 3.29 -19.75 -15.42
CA ILE A 223 1.86 -19.41 -15.39
C ILE A 223 1.08 -20.56 -16.02
N GLY A 224 0.41 -21.35 -15.18
CA GLY A 224 -0.52 -22.41 -15.58
C GLY A 224 -1.95 -21.91 -15.76
N GLU A 225 -2.87 -22.85 -15.98
CA GLU A 225 -4.30 -22.54 -15.92
C GLU A 225 -4.70 -22.19 -14.49
N PRO A 226 -5.51 -21.13 -14.27
CA PRO A 226 -6.09 -20.84 -12.96
C PRO A 226 -6.82 -22.08 -12.43
N ALA A 227 -6.71 -22.34 -11.14
CA ALA A 227 -7.53 -23.38 -10.53
C ALA A 227 -9.00 -22.98 -10.72
N GLU A 228 -9.77 -23.84 -11.40
CA GLU A 228 -11.16 -23.61 -11.76
C GLU A 228 -11.94 -23.02 -10.57
N GLN A 229 -12.23 -21.72 -10.62
CA GLN A 229 -13.13 -21.11 -9.66
C GLN A 229 -14.54 -21.43 -10.11
N ASP A 230 -15.09 -22.47 -9.49
CA ASP A 230 -16.47 -22.92 -9.60
C ASP A 230 -17.42 -21.77 -9.20
N ALA A 231 -17.64 -20.83 -10.12
CA ALA A 231 -18.53 -19.69 -9.95
C ALA A 231 -20.00 -20.14 -9.81
N ASP A 232 -20.30 -21.38 -10.22
CA ASP A 232 -21.61 -22.01 -10.10
C ASP A 232 -21.89 -22.55 -8.68
N ALA A 233 -20.88 -22.84 -7.87
CA ALA A 233 -21.07 -23.36 -6.50
C ALA A 233 -21.65 -22.30 -5.53
N VAL A 234 -21.34 -21.02 -5.73
CA VAL A 234 -21.88 -19.92 -4.91
C VAL A 234 -23.33 -19.59 -5.29
N LEU A 235 -23.71 -19.77 -6.56
CA LEU A 235 -25.09 -19.62 -7.01
C LEU A 235 -25.97 -20.82 -6.62
N ALA A 236 -25.39 -22.02 -6.51
CA ALA A 236 -26.10 -23.22 -6.07
C ALA A 236 -26.46 -23.18 -4.57
N GLN A 237 -25.62 -22.60 -3.71
CA GLN A 237 -25.91 -22.46 -2.28
C GLN A 237 -26.88 -21.32 -1.94
N SER A 238 -27.07 -20.37 -2.86
CA SER A 238 -28.10 -19.31 -2.74
C SER A 238 -29.49 -19.79 -3.15
N ARG A 239 -29.62 -20.99 -3.71
CA ARG A 239 -30.88 -21.57 -4.22
C ARG A 239 -31.33 -22.82 -3.45
N ALA A 240 -30.68 -23.15 -2.34
CA ALA A 240 -31.03 -24.25 -1.44
C ALA A 240 -31.68 -23.75 -0.15
#